data_AF-A0A2R6MD97-F1
#
_entry.id   AF-A0A2R6MD97-F1
#
_cell.length_a   1.000
_cell.length_b   1.000
_cell.length_c   1.000
_cell.angle_alpha   90.00
_cell.angle_beta   90.00
_cell.angle_gamma   90.00
#
_symmetry.space_group_name_H-M   'P 1'
#
loop_
_entity.id
_entity.type
_entity.pdbx_description
1 polymer ?
#
loop_
_entity_poly.entity_id
_entity_poly.type
_entity_poly.pdbx_seq_one_letter_code
_entity_poly.pdbx_strand_id
1 'polypeptide(L)' 'MAEIKLENLIESFTEPIETRVVTGSVEGFLERNASHYDLAVIGASTDRSAVSRFLSTPTFERIQEVDCDLAIVHRE' A
#
# COMPACT_ATOMS: atom_id res chain seq x y z
N MET A 1 -15.69 -4.44 -2.41
CA MET A 1 -14.73 -5.51 -2.78
C MET A 1 -13.42 -4.86 -3.17
N ALA A 2 -12.28 -5.50 -2.90
CA ALA A 2 -10.98 -4.91 -3.20
C ALA A 2 -10.74 -4.85 -4.73
N GLU A 3 -11.26 -5.85 -5.43
CA GLU A 3 -11.24 -6.03 -6.88
C GLU A 3 -11.87 -4.83 -7.59
N ILE A 4 -13.08 -4.43 -7.20
CA ILE A 4 -13.78 -3.27 -7.78
C ILE A 4 -12.98 -1.97 -7.55
N LYS A 5 -12.31 -1.82 -6.41
CA LYS A 5 -11.47 -0.64 -6.17
C LYS A 5 -10.24 -0.61 -7.08
N LEU A 6 -9.66 -1.78 -7.38
CA LEU A 6 -8.55 -1.89 -8.32
C LEU A 6 -9.01 -1.64 -9.76
N GLU A 7 -10.18 -2.15 -10.16
CA GLU A 7 -10.79 -1.85 -11.46
C GLU A 7 -10.95 -0.33 -11.66
N ASN A 8 -11.51 0.38 -10.68
CA ASN A 8 -11.66 1.84 -10.81
C ASN A 8 -10.31 2.58 -10.82
N LEU A 9 -9.30 2.06 -10.11
CA LEU A 9 -7.97 2.67 -10.08
C LEU A 9 -7.28 2.54 -11.45
N ILE A 10 -7.40 1.38 -12.09
CA ILE A 10 -6.69 1.09 -13.34
C ILE A 10 -7.21 1.94 -14.50
N GLU A 11 -8.46 2.42 -14.45
CA GLU A 11 -9.04 3.31 -15.45
C GLU A 11 -8.27 4.63 -15.63
N SER A 12 -7.49 5.03 -14.62
CA SER A 12 -6.65 6.23 -14.69
C SER A 12 -5.32 6.02 -15.43
N PHE A 13 -5.00 4.80 -15.84
CA PHE A 13 -3.75 4.43 -16.49
C PHE A 13 -4.00 3.98 -17.92
N THR A 14 -3.17 4.46 -18.86
CA THR A 14 -3.23 4.05 -20.27
C THR A 14 -2.29 2.90 -20.60
N GLU A 15 -1.31 2.63 -19.73
CA GLU A 15 -0.31 1.58 -19.90
C GLU A 15 -0.71 0.29 -19.17
N PRO A 16 -0.18 -0.87 -19.60
CA PRO A 16 -0.42 -2.14 -18.91
C PRO A 16 0.07 -2.09 -17.45
N ILE A 17 -0.82 -2.45 -16.53
CA ILE A 17 -0.51 -2.57 -15.10
C ILE A 17 -1.02 -3.89 -14.55
N GLU A 18 -0.20 -4.51 -13.70
CA GLU A 18 -0.62 -5.70 -12.94
C GLU A 18 -1.33 -5.26 -11.66
N THR A 19 -2.48 -5.86 -11.38
CA THR A 19 -3.18 -5.68 -10.11
C THR A 19 -3.31 -7.01 -9.39
N ARG A 20 -3.21 -6.97 -8.06
CA ARG A 20 -3.30 -8.15 -7.20
C ARG A 20 -4.16 -7.85 -5.99
N VAL A 21 -5.08 -8.77 -5.68
CA VAL A 21 -5.73 -8.85 -4.37
C VAL A 21 -5.06 -9.96 -3.59
N VAL A 22 -4.53 -9.63 -2.42
CA VAL A 22 -3.85 -10.59 -1.54
C VAL A 22 -4.50 -10.61 -0.18
N THR A 23 -4.45 -11.77 0.47
CA THR A 23 -4.81 -11.93 1.87
C THR A 23 -3.55 -11.86 2.73
N GLY A 24 -3.68 -11.29 3.94
CA GLY A 24 -2.56 -11.14 4.88
C GLY A 24 -2.25 -9.68 5.21
N SER A 25 -1.11 -9.47 5.88
CA SER A 25 -0.63 -8.15 6.27
C SER A 25 0.12 -7.47 5.11
N VAL A 26 0.16 -6.13 5.15
CA VAL A 26 0.92 -5.34 4.18
C VAL A 26 2.42 -5.59 4.34
N GLU A 27 2.86 -5.69 5.60
CA GLU A 27 4.24 -5.97 5.98
C GLU A 27 4.73 -7.30 5.38
N GLY A 28 3.97 -8.37 5.56
CA GLY A 28 4.33 -9.67 4.99
C GLY A 28 4.27 -9.70 3.46
N PHE A 29 3.41 -8.87 2.84
CA PHE A 29 3.41 -8.72 1.39
C PHE A 29 4.69 -8.03 0.91
N LEU A 30 5.12 -6.96 1.57
CA LEU A 30 6.36 -6.24 1.24
C LEU A 30 7.59 -7.13 1.44
N GLU A 31 7.71 -7.82 2.58
CA GLU A 31 8.83 -8.74 2.86
C GLU A 31 9.01 -9.80 1.76
N ARG A 32 7.91 -10.29 1.18
CA ARG A 32 7.98 -11.34 0.15
C ARG A 32 8.23 -10.82 -1.26
N ASN A 33 8.00 -9.54 -1.53
CA ASN A 33 7.93 -9.05 -2.91
C ASN A 33 8.79 -7.81 -3.19
N ALA A 34 9.15 -7.01 -2.19
CA ALA A 34 9.79 -5.71 -2.39
C ALA A 34 11.08 -5.80 -3.21
N SER A 35 11.88 -6.86 -2.99
CA SER A 35 13.14 -7.11 -3.71
C SER A 35 12.98 -7.33 -5.22
N HIS A 36 11.75 -7.49 -5.72
CA HIS A 36 11.45 -7.60 -7.14
C HIS A 36 11.13 -6.26 -7.82
N TYR A 37 11.14 -5.16 -7.06
CA TYR A 37 10.76 -3.83 -7.55
C TYR A 37 11.81 -2.80 -7.17
N ASP A 38 11.93 -1.73 -7.96
CA ASP A 38 12.83 -0.62 -7.65
C ASP A 38 12.21 0.37 -6.64
N LEU A 39 10.87 0.47 -6.60
CA LEU A 39 10.14 1.44 -5.77
C LEU A 39 8.79 0.87 -5.28
N ALA A 40 8.53 1.01 -3.99
CA ALA A 40 7.23 0.83 -3.37
C ALA A 40 6.59 2.18 -3.02
N VAL A 41 5.36 2.41 -3.47
CA VAL A 41 4.58 3.62 -3.15
C VAL A 41 3.41 3.23 -2.24
N ILE A 42 3.37 3.80 -1.04
CA ILE A 42 2.35 3.48 -0.04
C ILE A 42 1.63 4.74 0.43
N GLY A 43 0.30 4.74 0.38
CA GLY A 43 -0.50 5.82 0.94
C GLY A 43 -0.39 5.86 2.47
N ALA A 44 -0.24 7.05 3.04
CA ALA A 44 -0.10 7.28 4.48
C ALA A 44 -1.35 6.86 5.31
N SER A 45 -2.45 6.45 4.65
CA SER A 45 -3.67 5.93 5.27
C SER A 45 -4.29 6.84 6.35
N THR A 46 -4.18 8.15 6.17
CA THR A 46 -4.65 9.17 7.13
C THR A 46 -6.15 9.43 7.10
N ASP A 47 -6.87 9.03 6.04
CA ASP A 47 -8.33 9.11 5.99
C ASP A 47 -8.97 7.90 6.71
N ARG A 48 -8.73 7.81 8.01
CA ARG A 48 -9.51 6.98 8.91
C ARG A 48 -10.17 7.89 9.93
N SER A 49 -11.50 7.84 9.98
CA SER A 49 -12.30 8.49 11.02
C SER A 49 -11.69 8.22 12.41
N ALA A 50 -11.80 9.22 13.29
CA ALA A 50 -11.02 9.43 14.52
C ALA A 50 -10.86 8.24 15.51
N VAL A 51 -11.50 7.10 15.27
CA VAL A 51 -11.48 5.89 16.10
C VAL A 51 -10.30 4.95 15.77
N SER A 52 -9.72 4.99 14.57
CA SER A 52 -8.69 4.00 14.16
C SER A 52 -7.26 4.31 14.63
N ARG A 53 -6.96 5.55 15.04
CA ARG A 53 -5.60 5.96 15.47
C ARG A 53 -5.15 5.32 16.78
N PHE A 54 -6.08 4.79 17.57
CA PHE A 54 -5.78 4.23 18.90
C PHE A 54 -5.49 2.72 18.91
N LEU A 55 -5.80 1.99 17.82
CA LEU A 55 -5.75 0.52 17.79
C LEU A 55 -4.75 -0.05 16.77
N SER A 56 -4.12 0.79 15.95
CA SER A 56 -3.21 0.33 14.92
C SER A 56 -2.20 1.43 14.62
N THR A 57 -0.94 1.21 15.03
CA THR A 57 0.23 1.99 14.63
C THR A 57 0.19 2.23 13.12
N PRO A 58 0.43 3.44 12.59
CA PRO A 58 0.40 3.69 11.15
C PRO A 58 1.19 2.62 10.39
N THR A 59 0.70 2.17 9.23
CA THR A 59 1.36 1.10 8.44
C THR A 59 2.83 1.41 8.19
N PHE A 60 3.19 2.69 8.03
CA PHE A 60 4.56 3.15 7.91
C PHE A 60 5.44 2.87 9.14
N GLU A 61 4.92 3.06 10.36
CA GLU A 61 5.71 2.82 11.59
C GLU A 61 6.01 1.33 11.82
N ARG A 62 5.31 0.42 11.13
CA ARG A 62 5.57 -1.03 11.20
C ARG A 62 6.49 -1.54 10.09
N ILE A 63 6.67 -0.75 9.03
CA ILE A 63 7.56 -1.06 7.92
C ILE A 63 8.96 -0.55 8.32
N GLN A 64 9.75 -1.42 8.95
CA GLN A 64 11.09 -1.05 9.44
C GLN A 64 12.16 -1.14 8.36
N GLU A 65 12.08 -2.15 7.49
CA GLU A 65 12.96 -2.37 6.33
C GLU A 65 12.12 -2.82 5.13
N VAL A 66 12.42 -2.29 3.96
CA VAL A 66 11.86 -2.70 2.67
C VAL A 66 13.03 -2.84 1.71
N ASP A 67 13.08 -3.97 1.00
CA ASP A 67 14.16 -4.27 0.04
C ASP A 67 14.01 -3.52 -1.30
N CYS A 68 13.56 -2.26 -1.26
CA CYS A 68 13.52 -1.33 -2.38
C CYS A 68 13.31 0.11 -1.88
N ASP A 69 13.39 1.09 -2.77
CA ASP A 69 13.07 2.47 -2.40
C ASP A 69 11.61 2.56 -1.92
N LEU A 70 11.35 3.35 -0.88
CA LEU A 70 10.02 3.50 -0.29
C LEU A 70 9.56 4.95 -0.32
N ALA A 71 8.44 5.21 -1.00
CA ALA A 71 7.75 6.49 -1.00
C ALA A 71 6.43 6.40 -0.22
N ILE A 72 6.29 7.24 0.81
CA ILE A 72 5.04 7.39 1.56
C ILE A 72 4.30 8.64 1.08
N VAL A 73 3.09 8.46 0.58
CA VAL A 73 2.30 9.56 -0.02
C VAL A 73 1.13 9.91 0.90
N HIS A 74 1.09 11.17 1.33
CA HIS A 74 -0.01 11.74 2.08
C HIS A 74 -0.75 12.77 1.22
N ARG A 75 -2.07 12.85 1.37
CA ARG A 75 -2.89 13.88 0.74
C ARG A 75 -3.32 14.86 1.82
N GLU A 76 -3.01 16.13 1.62
CA GLU A 76 -3.49 17.24 2.46
C GLU A 76 -4.98 17.54 2.26
#